data_AF-A0A7Z9ILF7-F1
#
_entry.id   AF-A0A7Z9ILF7-F1
#
_cell.length_a   1.000
_cell.length_b   1.000
_cell.length_c   1.000
_cell.angle_alpha   90.00
_cell.angle_beta   90.00
_cell.angle_gamma   90.00
#
_symmetry.space_group_name_H-M   'P 1'
#
loop_
_entity.id
_entity.type
_entity.pdbx_description
1 polymer ?
#
loop_
_entity_poly.entity_id
_entity_poly.type
_entity_poly.pdbx_seq_one_letter_code
_entity_poly.pdbx_strand_id
1 'polypeptide(L)'
;MGTRFIHLSDHRLFSGALVLAFLVALALPGQTLSAQETGADEDVTYTRDIAPIIQQNCQICHRPASVAPMSFMEYRDVRRYARRIKDQVARRLMPPYHYDTGNGIQELKN
;
A
#
# COMPACT_ATOMS: atom_id res chain seq x y z
N MET A 1 72.59 -8.70 16.07
CA MET A 1 71.66 -9.61 16.76
C MET A 1 71.01 -8.87 17.94
N GLY A 2 69.68 -8.75 17.98
CA GLY A 2 68.98 -8.45 19.24
C GLY A 2 67.96 -7.30 19.25
N THR A 3 67.03 -7.32 18.30
CA THR A 3 65.76 -6.57 18.32
C THR A 3 64.89 -6.96 19.54
N ARG A 4 64.77 -6.11 20.57
CA ARG A 4 63.75 -6.26 21.64
C ARG A 4 63.36 -4.93 22.29
N PHE A 5 62.65 -4.03 21.59
CA PHE A 5 62.10 -2.83 22.24
C PHE A 5 60.76 -2.31 21.71
N ILE A 6 59.98 -3.11 20.97
CA ILE A 6 58.70 -2.63 20.40
C ILE A 6 57.46 -3.38 20.94
N HIS A 7 57.58 -4.58 21.52
CA HIS A 7 56.40 -5.44 21.73
C HIS A 7 55.59 -5.24 23.04
N LEU A 8 56.02 -4.41 24.00
CA LEU A 8 55.34 -4.34 25.31
C LEU A 8 54.39 -3.13 25.48
N SER A 9 54.48 -2.10 24.63
CA SER A 9 53.62 -0.91 24.68
C SER A 9 52.29 -1.08 23.93
N ASP A 10 52.23 -1.97 22.95
CA ASP A 10 51.06 -2.12 22.07
C ASP A 10 49.84 -2.75 22.77
N HIS A 11 50.07 -3.65 23.74
CA HIS A 11 48.99 -4.37 24.45
C HIS A 11 48.17 -3.48 25.38
N ARG A 12 48.78 -2.40 25.91
CA ARG A 12 48.09 -1.44 26.79
C ARG A 12 47.23 -0.47 25.98
N LEU A 13 47.68 -0.08 24.78
CA LEU A 13 46.89 0.72 23.85
C LEU A 13 45.73 -0.09 23.25
N PHE A 14 45.96 -1.36 22.90
CA PHE A 14 44.90 -2.24 22.38
C PHE A 14 43.81 -2.52 23.42
N SER A 15 44.20 -2.75 24.68
CA SER A 15 43.24 -2.99 25.77
C SER A 15 42.41 -1.75 26.09
N GLY A 16 43.02 -0.55 26.05
CA GLY A 16 42.31 0.71 26.26
C GLY A 16 41.30 1.02 25.15
N ALA A 17 41.68 0.79 23.89
CA ALA A 17 40.79 1.01 22.73
C ALA A 17 39.58 0.07 22.75
N LEU A 18 39.75 -1.19 23.20
CA LEU A 18 38.70 -2.19 23.25
C LEU A 18 37.70 -1.92 24.38
N VAL A 19 38.17 -1.45 25.55
CA VAL A 19 37.30 -1.00 26.65
C VAL A 19 36.52 0.26 26.28
N LEU A 20 37.17 1.22 25.61
CA LEU A 20 36.51 2.45 25.16
C LEU A 20 35.42 2.16 24.11
N ALA A 21 35.70 1.26 23.16
CA ALA A 21 34.72 0.83 22.16
C ALA A 21 33.52 0.10 22.80
N PHE A 22 33.75 -0.70 23.85
CA PHE A 22 32.69 -1.40 24.57
C PHE A 22 31.81 -0.46 25.40
N LEU A 23 32.41 0.57 26.02
CA LEU A 23 31.66 1.60 26.77
C LEU A 23 30.84 2.50 25.84
N VAL A 24 31.35 2.83 24.65
CA VAL A 24 30.58 3.56 23.63
C VAL A 24 29.39 2.72 23.17
N ALA A 25 29.57 1.42 22.90
CA ALA A 25 28.48 0.53 22.49
C ALA A 25 27.37 0.38 23.54
N LEU A 26 27.70 0.46 24.84
CA LEU A 26 26.71 0.44 25.94
C LEU A 26 25.99 1.79 26.15
N ALA A 27 26.54 2.89 25.64
CA ALA A 27 26.00 4.24 25.82
C ALA A 27 25.04 4.68 24.70
N LEU A 28 24.88 3.90 23.61
CA LEU A 28 23.84 4.17 22.64
C LEU A 28 22.49 3.67 23.18
N PRO A 29 21.50 4.56 23.43
CA PRO A 29 20.15 4.10 23.73
C PRO A 29 19.69 3.19 22.58
N GLY A 30 19.23 2.00 22.94
CA GLY A 30 18.77 1.00 21.99
C GLY A 30 17.80 1.65 21.01
N GLN A 31 18.22 1.73 19.75
CA GLN A 31 17.38 2.26 18.69
C GLN A 31 16.33 1.17 18.50
N THR A 32 15.20 1.34 19.17
CA THR A 32 14.02 0.53 18.92
C THR A 32 13.69 0.74 17.45
N LEU A 33 14.06 -0.23 16.63
CA LEU A 33 13.62 -0.33 15.25
C LEU A 33 12.11 -0.52 15.32
N SER A 34 11.38 0.60 15.42
CA SER A 34 9.93 0.58 15.28
C SER A 34 9.69 0.10 13.86
N ALA A 35 9.09 -1.08 13.73
CA ALA A 35 8.52 -1.49 12.46
C ALA A 35 7.55 -0.39 12.07
N GLN A 36 7.91 0.42 11.09
CA GLN A 36 6.98 1.35 10.48
C GLN A 36 5.97 0.46 9.75
N GLU A 37 4.85 0.17 10.40
CA GLU A 37 3.69 -0.39 9.70
C GLU A 37 3.30 0.62 8.63
N THR A 38 3.69 0.37 7.39
CA THR A 38 3.21 1.10 6.21
C THR A 38 1.76 0.72 5.89
N GLY A 39 0.96 0.48 6.94
CA GLY A 39 -0.40 -0.04 6.89
C GLY A 39 -1.34 0.78 7.76
N ALA A 40 -1.08 2.08 7.92
CA ALA A 40 -2.18 2.98 8.18
C ALA A 40 -3.14 2.82 6.99
N ASP A 41 -4.25 2.13 7.23
CA ASP A 41 -5.48 2.33 6.48
C ASP A 41 -5.78 3.82 6.60
N GLU A 42 -5.21 4.62 5.68
CA GLU A 42 -5.56 6.02 5.49
C GLU A 42 -7.08 6.05 5.45
N ASP A 43 -7.70 6.76 6.39
CA ASP A 43 -9.15 6.71 6.60
C ASP A 43 -9.87 6.94 5.26
N VAL A 44 -10.45 5.87 4.70
CA VAL A 44 -10.98 5.89 3.33
C VAL A 44 -12.25 6.73 3.36
N THR A 45 -12.23 7.84 2.62
CA THR A 45 -13.37 8.76 2.55
C THR A 45 -14.08 8.66 1.21
N TYR A 46 -15.40 8.88 1.23
CA TYR A 46 -16.18 8.83 0.00
C TYR A 46 -15.68 9.82 -1.04
N THR A 47 -15.47 11.08 -0.65
CA THR A 47 -15.15 12.16 -1.60
C THR A 47 -13.77 11.99 -2.23
N ARG A 48 -12.76 11.64 -1.44
CA ARG A 48 -11.38 11.51 -1.93
C ARG A 48 -11.17 10.22 -2.71
N ASP A 49 -11.69 9.11 -2.20
CA ASP A 49 -11.24 7.79 -2.63
C ASP A 49 -12.30 7.04 -3.45
N ILE A 50 -13.59 7.20 -3.14
CA ILE A 50 -14.67 6.41 -3.75
C ILE A 50 -15.36 7.13 -4.91
N ALA A 51 -15.64 8.43 -4.74
CA ALA A 51 -16.38 9.23 -5.70
C ALA A 51 -15.71 9.26 -7.09
N PRO A 52 -14.36 9.37 -7.22
CA PRO A 52 -13.71 9.30 -8.52
C PRO A 52 -13.95 7.96 -9.24
N ILE A 53 -13.93 6.84 -8.51
CA ILE A 53 -14.17 5.50 -9.08
C ILE A 53 -15.60 5.39 -9.61
N ILE A 54 -16.58 5.83 -8.82
CA ILE A 54 -18.00 5.80 -9.19
C ILE A 54 -18.27 6.69 -10.40
N GLN A 55 -17.70 7.89 -10.42
CA GLN A 55 -17.86 8.85 -11.52
C GLN A 55 -17.29 8.30 -12.83
N GLN A 56 -16.09 7.71 -12.79
CA GLN A 56 -15.42 7.21 -13.98
C GLN A 56 -16.07 5.95 -14.55
N ASN A 57 -16.48 5.01 -13.69
CA ASN A 57 -16.84 3.67 -14.13
C ASN A 57 -18.34 3.37 -14.05
N CYS A 58 -19.07 4.02 -13.15
CA CYS A 58 -20.46 3.65 -12.87
C CYS A 58 -21.47 4.67 -13.42
N GLN A 59 -21.17 5.96 -13.29
CA GLN A 59 -22.11 7.02 -13.66
C GLN A 59 -22.38 7.11 -15.17
N ILE A 60 -21.52 6.53 -16.02
CA ILE A 60 -21.81 6.44 -17.46
C ILE A 60 -23.18 5.76 -17.72
N CYS A 61 -23.51 4.73 -16.95
CA CYS A 61 -24.79 4.02 -17.04
C CYS A 61 -25.76 4.39 -15.91
N HIS A 62 -25.26 4.69 -14.71
CA HIS A 62 -26.05 4.96 -13.50
C HIS A 62 -26.36 6.44 -13.30
N ARG A 63 -26.93 7.08 -14.32
CA ARG A 63 -27.40 8.47 -14.29
C ARG A 63 -28.93 8.52 -14.39
N PRO A 64 -29.57 9.60 -13.90
CA PRO A 64 -31.00 9.79 -14.09
C PRO A 64 -31.34 9.72 -15.59
N ALA A 65 -32.42 9.01 -15.91
CA ALA A 65 -32.88 8.77 -17.28
C ALA A 65 -31.85 8.10 -18.22
N SER A 66 -30.84 7.42 -17.67
CA SER A 66 -29.90 6.58 -18.42
C SER A 66 -30.37 5.11 -18.41
N VAL A 67 -29.53 4.21 -18.94
CA VAL A 67 -29.85 2.79 -19.14
C VAL A 67 -30.02 2.01 -17.84
N ALA A 68 -29.40 2.44 -16.74
CA ALA A 68 -29.55 1.75 -15.45
C ALA A 68 -30.74 2.32 -14.65
N PRO A 69 -31.51 1.46 -13.96
CA PRO A 69 -32.75 1.87 -13.27
C PRO A 69 -32.49 2.65 -11.96
N MET A 70 -31.24 2.76 -11.51
CA MET A 70 -30.85 3.54 -10.33
C MET A 70 -29.72 4.51 -10.64
N SER A 71 -29.74 5.66 -9.95
CA SER A 71 -28.73 6.71 -10.09
C SER A 71 -27.66 6.64 -9.00
N PHE A 72 -26.40 6.83 -9.39
CA PHE A 72 -25.23 6.95 -8.51
C PHE A 72 -24.59 8.35 -8.57
N MET A 73 -25.40 9.38 -8.85
CA MET A 73 -24.94 10.77 -8.85
C MET A 73 -24.73 11.32 -7.43
N GLU A 74 -25.46 10.78 -6.46
CA GLU A 74 -25.46 11.26 -5.07
C GLU A 74 -24.93 10.20 -4.10
N TYR A 75 -24.21 10.64 -3.08
CA TYR A 75 -23.62 9.77 -2.05
C TYR A 75 -24.65 8.85 -1.38
N ARG A 76 -25.83 9.39 -1.04
CA ARG A 76 -26.89 8.63 -0.34
C ARG A 76 -27.34 7.39 -1.11
N ASP A 77 -27.37 7.50 -2.43
CA ASP A 77 -27.83 6.43 -3.31
C ASP A 77 -26.72 5.39 -3.46
N VAL A 78 -25.48 5.81 -3.69
CA VAL A 78 -24.32 4.91 -3.69
C VAL A 78 -24.21 4.15 -2.36
N ARG A 79 -24.35 4.83 -1.22
CA ARG A 79 -24.31 4.22 0.11
C ARG A 79 -25.45 3.22 0.33
N ARG A 80 -26.66 3.53 -0.14
CA ARG A 80 -27.81 2.62 -0.09
C ARG A 80 -27.54 1.31 -0.83
N TYR A 81 -26.86 1.37 -1.96
CA TYR A 81 -26.57 0.22 -2.81
C TYR A 81 -25.18 -0.41 -2.61
N ALA A 82 -24.36 0.10 -1.69
CA ALA A 82 -22.94 -0.28 -1.53
C ALA A 82 -22.71 -1.81 -1.47
N ARG A 83 -23.52 -2.55 -0.69
CA ARG A 83 -23.43 -4.02 -0.63
C ARG A 83 -23.70 -4.68 -1.98
N ARG A 84 -24.72 -4.21 -2.71
CA ARG A 84 -25.06 -4.73 -4.04
C ARG A 84 -23.99 -4.37 -5.06
N ILE A 85 -23.46 -3.16 -5.02
CA ILE A 85 -22.36 -2.72 -5.89
C ILE A 85 -21.17 -3.68 -5.70
N LYS A 86 -20.76 -3.94 -4.46
CA LYS A 86 -19.71 -4.92 -4.15
C LYS A 86 -20.01 -6.28 -4.77
N ASP A 87 -21.20 -6.83 -4.53
CA ASP A 87 -21.56 -8.18 -5.01
C ASP A 87 -21.55 -8.27 -6.55
N GLN A 88 -22.10 -7.26 -7.24
CA GLN A 88 -22.18 -7.25 -8.69
C GLN A 88 -20.80 -7.08 -9.34
N VAL A 89 -19.97 -6.18 -8.81
CA VAL A 89 -18.60 -5.96 -9.29
C VAL A 89 -17.73 -7.18 -9.01
N ALA A 90 -17.80 -7.75 -7.80
CA ALA A 90 -17.03 -8.95 -7.43
C ALA A 90 -17.37 -10.16 -8.31
N ARG A 91 -18.63 -10.28 -8.74
CA ARG A 91 -19.10 -11.32 -9.65
C ARG A 91 -18.89 -10.98 -11.13
N ARG A 92 -18.31 -9.81 -11.44
CA ARG A 92 -18.12 -9.30 -12.81
C ARG A 92 -19.41 -9.23 -13.62
N LEU A 93 -20.53 -8.97 -12.94
CA LEU A 93 -21.83 -8.70 -13.58
C LEU A 93 -22.00 -7.22 -13.92
N MET A 94 -21.15 -6.36 -13.33
CA MET A 94 -21.09 -4.93 -13.60
C MET A 94 -19.64 -4.50 -13.89
N PRO A 95 -19.41 -3.69 -14.93
CA PRO A 95 -20.39 -3.26 -15.93
C PRO A 95 -20.88 -4.45 -16.79
N PRO A 96 -22.09 -4.39 -17.39
CA PRO A 96 -22.75 -5.55 -18.01
C PRO A 96 -22.14 -5.97 -19.37
N TYR A 97 -20.93 -5.51 -19.68
CA TYR A 97 -20.23 -5.87 -20.91
C TYR A 97 -19.60 -7.24 -20.73
N HIS A 98 -20.26 -8.26 -21.25
CA HIS A 98 -19.60 -9.51 -21.59
C HIS A 98 -18.93 -9.35 -22.95
N TYR A 99 -17.66 -9.74 -23.08
CA TYR A 99 -17.05 -9.90 -24.39
C TYR A 99 -17.86 -10.93 -25.17
N ASP A 100 -18.29 -10.58 -26.38
CA ASP A 100 -18.92 -11.54 -27.29
C ASP A 100 -17.85 -12.55 -27.73
N THR A 101 -17.91 -13.75 -27.13
CA THR A 101 -17.01 -14.86 -27.46
C THR A 101 -17.48 -15.67 -28.67
N GLY A 102 -18.63 -15.31 -29.27
CA GLY A 102 -19.25 -16.02 -30.38
C GLY A 102 -19.04 -15.34 -31.72
N ASN A 103 -19.08 -14.00 -31.77
CA ASN A 103 -18.97 -13.23 -33.01
C ASN A 103 -18.08 -11.98 -32.84
N GLY A 104 -17.31 -11.62 -33.88
CA GLY A 104 -16.50 -10.41 -33.91
C GLY A 104 -15.00 -10.62 -33.63
N ILE A 105 -14.29 -9.52 -33.33
CA ILE A 105 -12.84 -9.52 -33.08
C ILE A 105 -12.50 -10.21 -31.75
N GLN A 106 -11.90 -11.40 -31.84
CA GLN A 106 -11.55 -12.23 -30.69
C GLN A 106 -10.12 -11.99 -30.17
N GLU A 107 -9.25 -11.39 -30.98
CA GLU A 107 -7.88 -11.06 -30.60
C GLU A 107 -7.86 -9.67 -29.93
N LEU A 108 -8.06 -9.64 -28.62
CA LEU A 108 -8.00 -8.40 -27.85
C LEU A 108 -6.56 -8.11 -27.45
N LYS A 109 -6.07 -6.92 -27.83
CA LYS A 109 -4.75 -6.44 -27.39
C LYS A 109 -4.89 -5.90 -25.97
N ASN A 110 -4.21 -6.55 -25.02
CA ASN A 110 -4.13 -6.14 -23.62
C ASN A 110 -3.11 -5.02 -23.42
#